data_AF-A0A208ZUD1-F1
#
_entry.id   AF-A0A208ZUD1-F1
#
_cell.length_a   1.000
_cell.length_b   1.000
_cell.length_c   1.000
_cell.angle_alpha   90.00
_cell.angle_beta   90.00
_cell.angle_gamma   90.00
#
_symmetry.space_group_name_H-M   'P 1'
#
loop_
_entity.id
_entity.type
_entity.pdbx_description
1 polymer ?
#
loop_
_entity_poly.entity_id
_entity_poly.type
_entity_poly.pdbx_seq_one_letter_code
_entity_poly.pdbx_strand_id
1 'polypeptide(L)'
;MRVPEESVYDNDIRRCLFYARYLEKKKMGIHFNTSTPSEICKSVNEKIHSLIKSSYERVSFINNMKLECDNILVKLECFSWLQKNERAAYWVWFSFSELKTLTVHLPSASSSINIPGETFPYEIKIPGNIRPLAVTTSHSSRVNAIIHYFDQWDLNRFVDRRWLMQGITAAQIKLQILNSLRMKWSVIFTQKDPFGCMKNRNDENISWAWRYIKNYKHPLFNLMDLSPVSKEENELALYCAWDTTHNDDVGRKYFLSEFKKAWGQKKFRDNSKDTRVVNTRINKIVKEKLDILAQKNNKSIADTISMLIEQEYDYRHRE
;
A
#
# COMPACT_ATOMS: atom_id res chain seq x y z
N MET A 1 14.88 24.50 -32.46
CA MET A 1 16.10 23.81 -32.92
C MET A 1 15.74 22.37 -33.23
N ARG A 2 15.96 21.88 -34.45
CA ARG A 2 15.80 20.45 -34.75
C ARG A 2 16.89 19.70 -33.98
N VAL A 3 16.49 18.76 -33.12
CA VAL A 3 17.43 17.85 -32.46
C VAL A 3 18.13 17.06 -33.57
N PRO A 4 19.47 16.97 -33.59
CA PRO A 4 20.15 16.10 -34.55
C PRO A 4 19.60 14.68 -34.39
N GLU A 5 19.20 14.03 -35.49
CA GLU A 5 18.67 12.64 -35.46
C GLU A 5 19.66 11.64 -34.83
N GLU A 6 20.93 12.05 -34.70
CA GLU A 6 22.02 11.31 -34.07
C GLU A 6 22.16 11.51 -32.55
N SER A 7 21.23 12.21 -31.90
CA SER A 7 21.29 12.46 -30.46
C SER A 7 19.94 12.25 -29.79
N VAL A 8 20.00 11.80 -28.54
CA VAL A 8 18.85 11.59 -27.68
C VAL A 8 18.59 12.85 -26.87
N TYR A 9 17.34 13.29 -26.88
CA TYR A 9 16.83 14.35 -26.03
C TYR A 9 15.46 13.93 -25.53
N ASP A 10 15.27 13.95 -24.22
CA ASP A 10 13.99 13.67 -23.59
C ASP A 10 13.84 14.47 -22.30
N ASN A 11 12.62 14.88 -21.99
CA ASN A 11 12.31 15.62 -20.77
C ASN A 11 11.75 14.69 -19.68
N ASP A 12 11.33 13.48 -20.03
CA ASP A 12 10.90 12.47 -19.08
C ASP A 12 12.11 11.77 -18.45
N ILE A 13 12.29 11.96 -17.15
CA ILE A 13 13.36 11.33 -16.37
C ILE A 13 13.32 9.80 -16.49
N ARG A 14 12.13 9.19 -16.61
CA ARG A 14 11.98 7.72 -16.70
C ARG A 14 12.57 7.18 -18.00
N ARG A 15 12.38 7.90 -19.10
CA ARG A 15 12.95 7.58 -20.41
C ARG A 15 14.47 7.77 -20.41
N CYS A 16 14.94 8.87 -19.82
CA CYS A 16 16.37 9.13 -19.66
C CYS A 16 17.08 8.01 -18.86
N LEU A 17 16.50 7.61 -17.73
CA LEU A 17 17.00 6.50 -16.91
C LEU A 17 16.91 5.15 -17.63
N PHE A 18 15.93 4.97 -18.51
CA PHE A 18 15.89 3.79 -19.37
C PHE A 18 17.08 3.76 -20.34
N TYR A 19 17.36 4.87 -21.03
CA TYR A 19 18.50 4.96 -21.96
C TYR A 19 19.83 4.68 -21.28
N ALA A 20 20.00 5.21 -20.07
CA ALA A 20 21.13 4.90 -19.21
C ALA A 20 21.32 3.39 -18.97
N ARG A 21 20.28 2.72 -18.46
CA ARG A 21 20.29 1.28 -18.21
C ARG A 21 20.45 0.45 -19.49
N TYR A 22 19.96 0.94 -20.61
CA TYR A 22 20.09 0.29 -21.91
C TYR A 22 21.57 0.13 -22.29
N LEU A 23 22.35 1.20 -22.14
CA LEU A 23 23.80 1.17 -22.37
C LEU A 23 24.53 0.25 -21.40
N GLU A 24 24.19 0.29 -20.10
CA GLU A 24 24.75 -0.64 -19.11
C GLU A 24 24.50 -2.11 -19.48
N LYS A 25 23.28 -2.45 -19.89
CA LYS A 25 22.91 -3.82 -20.30
C LYS A 25 23.69 -4.28 -21.54
N LYS A 26 24.03 -3.36 -22.44
CA LYS A 26 24.91 -3.61 -23.61
C LYS A 26 26.40 -3.65 -23.23
N LYS A 27 26.74 -3.61 -21.93
CA LYS A 27 28.11 -3.54 -21.39
C LYS A 27 28.87 -2.31 -21.89
N MET A 28 28.15 -1.26 -22.29
CA MET A 28 28.71 0.02 -22.69
C MET A 28 28.85 0.85 -21.42
N GLY A 29 29.87 0.54 -20.62
CA GLY A 29 30.08 1.05 -19.27
C GLY A 29 29.83 2.55 -19.15
N ILE A 30 28.87 2.90 -18.30
CA ILE A 30 28.42 4.26 -18.12
C ILE A 30 28.17 4.49 -16.63
N HIS A 31 28.68 5.60 -16.13
CA HIS A 31 28.49 6.01 -14.75
C HIS A 31 27.64 7.26 -14.76
N PHE A 32 26.44 7.14 -14.19
CA PHE A 32 25.56 8.28 -14.01
C PHE A 32 25.47 8.58 -12.52
N ASN A 33 25.92 9.77 -12.14
CA ASN A 33 25.79 10.29 -10.78
C ASN A 33 24.93 11.58 -10.76
N THR A 34 24.12 11.79 -11.80
CA THR A 34 23.41 13.05 -12.09
C THR A 34 21.90 12.88 -12.05
N SER A 35 21.18 13.93 -11.65
CA SER A 35 19.74 13.84 -11.33
C SER A 35 18.80 14.40 -12.40
N THR A 36 19.30 15.17 -13.39
CA THR A 36 18.43 15.84 -14.36
C THR A 36 18.31 15.08 -15.69
N PRO A 37 17.15 15.13 -16.38
CA PRO A 37 16.97 14.51 -17.70
C PRO A 37 18.02 14.93 -18.73
N SER A 38 18.36 16.22 -18.76
CA SER A 38 19.30 16.80 -19.72
C SER A 38 20.72 16.27 -19.53
N GLU A 39 21.19 16.19 -18.27
CA GLU A 39 22.53 15.65 -17.95
C GLU A 39 22.66 14.17 -18.27
N ILE A 40 21.59 13.39 -18.01
CA ILE A 40 21.55 11.97 -18.36
C ILE A 40 21.61 11.79 -19.87
N CYS A 41 20.78 12.52 -20.63
CA CYS A 41 20.79 12.48 -22.09
C CYS A 41 22.16 12.89 -22.66
N LYS A 42 22.79 13.94 -22.10
CA LYS A 42 24.13 14.36 -22.48
C LYS A 42 25.15 13.24 -22.31
N SER A 43 25.16 12.61 -21.15
CA SER A 43 26.07 11.49 -20.83
C SER A 43 25.84 10.27 -21.73
N VAL A 44 24.57 9.94 -22.01
CA VAL A 44 24.18 8.89 -22.97
C VAL A 44 24.71 9.22 -24.36
N ASN A 45 24.52 10.45 -24.85
CA ASN A 45 24.97 10.88 -26.17
C ASN A 45 26.49 10.82 -26.29
N GLU A 46 27.21 11.39 -25.33
CA GLU A 46 28.68 11.35 -25.31
C GLU A 46 29.19 9.91 -25.42
N LYS A 47 28.55 8.98 -24.70
CA LYS A 47 28.92 7.56 -24.78
C LYS A 47 28.62 6.94 -26.14
N ILE A 48 27.44 7.17 -26.69
CA ILE A 48 27.05 6.68 -28.03
C ILE A 48 28.02 7.21 -29.09
N HIS A 49 28.31 8.52 -29.11
CA HIS A 49 29.26 9.15 -30.04
C HIS A 49 30.69 8.64 -29.88
N SER A 50 31.10 8.32 -28.64
CA SER A 50 32.43 7.76 -28.39
C SER A 50 32.60 6.36 -29.01
N LEU A 51 31.56 5.52 -28.92
CA LEU A 51 31.61 4.11 -29.31
C LEU A 51 31.16 3.83 -30.75
N ILE A 52 30.22 4.62 -31.29
CA ILE A 52 29.62 4.41 -32.60
C ILE A 52 30.01 5.57 -33.52
N LYS A 53 30.97 5.32 -34.42
CA LYS A 53 31.53 6.35 -35.31
C LYS A 53 30.68 6.64 -36.54
N SER A 54 29.94 5.64 -37.04
CA SER A 54 29.04 5.81 -38.18
C SER A 54 27.77 6.55 -37.77
N SER A 55 27.42 7.61 -38.51
CA SER A 55 26.17 8.36 -38.34
C SER A 55 24.94 7.46 -38.51
N TYR A 56 24.93 6.64 -39.56
CA TYR A 56 23.84 5.69 -39.82
C TYR A 56 23.64 4.69 -38.67
N GLU A 57 24.73 4.13 -38.15
CA GLU A 57 24.67 3.20 -37.02
C GLU A 57 24.19 3.88 -35.74
N ARG A 58 24.60 5.14 -35.49
CA ARG A 58 24.10 5.93 -34.35
C ARG A 58 22.59 6.12 -34.42
N VAL A 59 22.09 6.57 -35.57
CA VAL A 59 20.65 6.80 -35.77
C VAL A 59 19.87 5.49 -35.57
N SER A 60 20.33 4.40 -36.18
CA SER A 60 19.71 3.08 -36.02
C SER A 60 19.71 2.62 -34.56
N PHE A 61 20.83 2.75 -33.85
CA PHE A 61 20.96 2.40 -32.43
C PHE A 61 20.01 3.22 -31.55
N ILE A 62 19.95 4.54 -31.75
CA ILE A 62 19.08 5.45 -31.00
C ILE A 62 17.61 5.11 -31.25
N ASN A 63 17.22 4.84 -32.49
CA ASN A 63 15.84 4.48 -32.83
C ASN A 63 15.44 3.15 -32.19
N ASN A 64 16.31 2.14 -32.22
CA ASN A 64 16.07 0.87 -31.53
C ASN A 64 15.92 1.06 -30.02
N MET A 65 16.79 1.87 -29.41
CA MET A 65 16.73 2.18 -27.98
C MET A 65 15.42 2.90 -27.61
N LYS A 66 14.97 3.88 -28.41
CA LYS A 66 13.69 4.58 -28.20
C LYS A 66 12.50 3.63 -28.36
N LEU A 67 12.51 2.78 -29.37
CA LEU A 67 11.47 1.78 -29.60
C LEU A 67 11.37 0.78 -28.44
N GLU A 68 12.51 0.28 -27.94
CA GLU A 68 12.53 -0.60 -26.77
C GLU A 68 12.03 0.12 -25.50
N CYS A 69 12.34 1.41 -25.34
CA CYS A 69 11.82 2.24 -24.25
C CYS A 69 10.30 2.30 -24.30
N ASP A 70 9.72 2.59 -25.47
CA ASP A 70 8.27 2.68 -25.67
C ASP A 70 7.57 1.33 -25.44
N ASN A 71 8.24 0.22 -25.76
CA ASN A 71 7.74 -1.13 -25.56
C ASN A 71 7.80 -1.61 -24.10
N ILE A 72 8.52 -0.92 -23.22
CA ILE A 72 8.77 -1.34 -21.83
C ILE A 72 8.10 -0.44 -20.80
N LEU A 73 8.06 0.88 -21.04
CA LEU A 73 7.54 1.84 -20.08
C LEU A 73 6.02 1.98 -20.15
N VAL A 74 5.37 1.90 -19.00
CA VAL A 74 3.94 2.24 -18.86
C VAL A 74 3.81 3.75 -18.71
N LYS A 75 2.82 4.35 -19.40
CA LYS A 75 2.51 5.78 -19.28
C LYS A 75 2.25 6.18 -17.82
N LEU A 76 2.70 7.38 -17.44
CA LEU A 76 2.65 7.83 -16.04
C LEU A 76 1.22 7.96 -15.51
N GLU A 77 0.28 8.35 -16.37
CA GLU A 77 -1.13 8.58 -16.01
C GLU A 77 -1.84 7.29 -15.57
N CYS A 78 -1.34 6.14 -16.00
CA CYS A 78 -1.85 4.84 -15.57
C CYS A 78 -1.67 4.61 -14.05
N PHE A 79 -0.71 5.29 -13.41
CA PHE A 79 -0.45 5.24 -11.97
C PHE A 79 -1.27 6.26 -11.16
N SER A 80 -2.13 7.07 -11.80
CA SER A 80 -2.86 8.16 -11.16
C SER A 80 -3.74 7.74 -9.97
N TRP A 81 -4.27 6.51 -9.97
CA TRP A 81 -5.06 6.00 -8.85
C TRP A 81 -4.22 5.77 -7.58
N LEU A 82 -2.93 5.47 -7.74
CA LEU A 82 -1.98 5.38 -6.62
C LEU A 82 -1.58 6.77 -6.13
N GLN A 83 -1.38 7.72 -7.04
CA GLN A 83 -1.09 9.12 -6.70
C GLN A 83 -2.22 9.79 -5.91
N LYS A 84 -3.47 9.36 -6.10
CA LYS A 84 -4.66 9.91 -5.43
C LYS A 84 -5.03 9.20 -4.13
N ASN A 85 -4.44 8.03 -3.84
CA ASN A 85 -4.86 7.20 -2.71
C ASN A 85 -3.64 6.58 -2.01
N GLU A 86 -3.31 7.09 -0.83
CA GLU A 86 -2.14 6.65 -0.07
C GLU A 86 -2.26 5.20 0.41
N ARG A 87 -3.44 4.78 0.88
CA ARG A 87 -3.71 3.41 1.31
C ARG A 87 -3.55 2.43 0.14
N ALA A 88 -3.98 2.82 -1.06
CA ALA A 88 -3.79 2.03 -2.28
C ALA A 88 -2.31 1.86 -2.63
N ALA A 89 -1.54 2.96 -2.57
CA ALA A 89 -0.09 2.93 -2.78
C ALA A 89 0.62 2.04 -1.76
N TYR A 90 0.21 2.13 -0.49
CA TYR A 90 0.74 1.30 0.59
C TYR A 90 0.43 -0.19 0.34
N TRP A 91 -0.82 -0.49 0.01
CA TRP A 91 -1.26 -1.86 -0.29
C TRP A 91 -0.54 -2.46 -1.50
N VAL A 92 -0.37 -1.71 -2.61
CA VAL A 92 0.37 -2.20 -3.80
C VAL A 92 1.84 -2.44 -3.47
N TRP A 93 2.47 -1.49 -2.78
CA TRP A 93 3.88 -1.61 -2.38
C TRP A 93 4.14 -2.88 -1.56
N PHE A 94 3.27 -3.15 -0.59
CA PHE A 94 3.32 -4.37 0.21
C PHE A 94 2.92 -5.63 -0.59
N SER A 95 1.89 -5.54 -1.43
CA SER A 95 1.41 -6.69 -2.21
C SER A 95 2.51 -7.29 -3.09
N PHE A 96 3.45 -6.49 -3.59
CA PHE A 96 4.55 -7.01 -4.39
C PHE A 96 5.66 -7.72 -3.60
N SER A 97 5.76 -7.59 -2.28
CA SER A 97 6.62 -8.46 -1.49
C SER A 97 6.00 -9.85 -1.31
N GLU A 98 4.67 -9.91 -1.28
CA GLU A 98 3.90 -11.14 -1.04
C GLU A 98 3.52 -11.91 -2.32
N LEU A 99 3.16 -11.18 -3.38
CA LEU A 99 2.63 -11.76 -4.61
C LEU A 99 3.73 -12.42 -5.43
N LYS A 100 3.65 -13.76 -5.54
CA LYS A 100 4.51 -14.55 -6.44
C LYS A 100 3.99 -14.54 -7.87
N THR A 101 2.67 -14.49 -8.02
CA THR A 101 1.99 -14.54 -9.31
C THR A 101 0.77 -13.61 -9.34
N LEU A 102 0.36 -13.23 -10.54
CA LEU A 102 -0.87 -12.48 -10.78
C LEU A 102 -1.53 -12.98 -12.06
N THR A 103 -2.84 -13.19 -12.00
CA THR A 103 -3.64 -13.43 -13.20
C THR A 103 -3.87 -12.13 -13.95
N VAL A 104 -3.55 -12.15 -15.25
CA VAL A 104 -3.88 -11.09 -16.19
C VAL A 104 -4.69 -11.66 -17.34
N HIS A 105 -5.47 -10.81 -18.00
CA HIS A 105 -6.21 -11.18 -19.19
C HIS A 105 -5.49 -10.65 -20.43
N LEU A 106 -5.06 -11.56 -21.31
CA LEU A 106 -4.32 -11.24 -22.54
C LEU A 106 -4.94 -11.97 -23.75
N PRO A 107 -4.75 -11.48 -24.98
CA PRO A 107 -5.07 -12.23 -26.18
C PRO A 107 -4.40 -13.61 -26.19
N SER A 108 -5.01 -14.56 -26.90
CA SER A 108 -4.55 -15.94 -26.92
C SER A 108 -3.12 -16.08 -27.44
N ALA A 109 -2.26 -16.74 -26.67
CA ALA A 109 -0.88 -17.07 -27.07
C ALA A 109 -0.82 -18.12 -28.22
N SER A 110 -1.92 -18.86 -28.43
CA SER A 110 -1.94 -20.10 -29.21
C SER A 110 -2.79 -20.02 -30.49
N SER A 111 -3.64 -19.00 -30.66
CA SER A 111 -4.42 -18.84 -31.87
C SER A 111 -3.67 -18.01 -32.90
N SER A 112 -3.58 -18.53 -34.13
CA SER A 112 -3.17 -17.78 -35.33
C SER A 112 -4.18 -16.70 -35.72
N ILE A 113 -5.35 -16.69 -35.07
CA ILE A 113 -6.44 -15.74 -35.27
C ILE A 113 -6.61 -14.97 -33.97
N ASN A 114 -6.24 -13.68 -33.98
CA ASN A 114 -6.62 -12.74 -32.93
C ASN A 114 -8.10 -12.40 -33.14
N ILE A 115 -8.99 -12.96 -32.32
CA ILE A 115 -10.40 -12.53 -32.29
C ILE A 115 -10.44 -11.22 -31.49
N PRO A 116 -10.84 -10.08 -32.09
CA PRO A 116 -10.83 -8.80 -31.40
C PRO A 116 -11.71 -8.83 -30.15
N GLY A 117 -11.12 -8.53 -28.99
CA GLY A 117 -11.84 -8.44 -27.71
C GLY A 117 -11.82 -9.72 -26.85
N GLU A 118 -11.39 -10.85 -27.39
CA GLU A 118 -11.28 -12.08 -26.61
C GLU A 118 -9.96 -12.12 -25.82
N THR A 119 -10.03 -12.36 -24.51
CA THR A 119 -8.86 -12.42 -23.64
C THR A 119 -8.94 -13.62 -22.70
N PHE A 120 -7.80 -14.24 -22.45
CA PHE A 120 -7.67 -15.45 -21.65
C PHE A 120 -6.89 -15.17 -20.37
N PRO A 121 -7.25 -15.82 -19.25
CA PRO A 121 -6.52 -15.67 -18.01
C PRO A 121 -5.15 -16.35 -18.11
N TYR A 122 -4.10 -15.60 -17.81
CA TYR A 122 -2.74 -16.10 -17.73
C TYR A 122 -2.12 -15.72 -16.40
N GLU A 123 -1.48 -16.70 -15.77
CA GLU A 123 -0.73 -16.49 -14.54
C GLU A 123 0.68 -16.00 -14.87
N ILE A 124 0.97 -14.74 -14.52
CA ILE A 124 2.29 -14.14 -14.70
C ILE A 124 3.06 -14.19 -13.39
N LYS A 125 4.28 -14.71 -13.46
CA LYS A 125 5.24 -14.63 -12.35
C LYS A 125 5.70 -13.18 -12.17
N ILE A 126 5.52 -12.68 -10.96
CA ILE A 126 6.05 -11.38 -10.57
C ILE A 126 7.48 -11.62 -10.07
N PRO A 127 8.48 -10.83 -10.49
CA PRO A 127 9.77 -10.81 -9.83
C PRO A 127 9.49 -10.48 -8.37
N GLY A 128 9.70 -11.42 -7.45
CA GLY A 128 9.60 -11.08 -6.03
C GLY A 128 10.63 -9.99 -5.69
N ASN A 129 10.38 -9.26 -4.61
CA ASN A 129 11.27 -8.27 -3.98
C ASN A 129 11.41 -6.91 -4.68
N ILE A 130 10.47 -5.99 -4.41
CA ILE A 130 10.64 -4.52 -4.57
C ILE A 130 11.70 -3.93 -3.61
N ARG A 131 12.31 -4.77 -2.75
CA ARG A 131 13.19 -4.36 -1.65
C ARG A 131 14.63 -3.96 -2.03
N PRO A 132 14.85 -3.00 -2.96
CA PRO A 132 16.02 -2.13 -2.81
C PRO A 132 15.72 -0.64 -2.66
N LEU A 133 14.47 -0.17 -2.70
CA LEU A 133 14.19 1.27 -2.64
C LEU A 133 13.57 1.62 -1.30
N ALA A 134 14.47 1.98 -0.37
CA ALA A 134 14.32 2.73 0.87
C ALA A 134 12.94 2.69 1.55
N VAL A 135 12.90 2.40 2.86
CA VAL A 135 11.75 2.64 3.74
C VAL A 135 11.04 3.94 3.33
N THR A 136 9.98 3.84 2.51
CA THR A 136 9.36 5.02 1.90
C THR A 136 8.38 5.56 2.91
N THR A 137 8.79 6.59 3.65
CA THR A 137 7.99 7.18 4.72
C THR A 137 6.91 8.14 4.20
N SER A 138 6.96 8.51 2.93
CA SER A 138 5.98 9.40 2.30
C SER A 138 5.21 8.72 1.18
N HIS A 139 3.97 9.15 0.97
CA HIS A 139 3.12 8.71 -0.15
C HIS A 139 3.80 8.88 -1.51
N SER A 140 4.41 10.05 -1.78
CA SER A 140 5.05 10.34 -3.06
C SER A 140 6.27 9.45 -3.31
N SER A 141 7.12 9.25 -2.29
CA SER A 141 8.26 8.33 -2.39
C SER A 141 7.82 6.89 -2.66
N ARG A 142 6.72 6.46 -2.03
CA ARG A 142 6.16 5.11 -2.24
C ARG A 142 5.64 4.91 -3.66
N VAL A 143 4.92 5.91 -4.19
CA VAL A 143 4.45 5.89 -5.57
C VAL A 143 5.63 5.87 -6.55
N ASN A 144 6.66 6.68 -6.31
CA ASN A 144 7.86 6.68 -7.14
C ASN A 144 8.62 5.35 -7.10
N ALA A 145 8.70 4.71 -5.93
CA ALA A 145 9.30 3.39 -5.79
C ALA A 145 8.54 2.32 -6.60
N ILE A 146 7.20 2.35 -6.57
CA ILE A 146 6.36 1.46 -7.39
C ILE A 146 6.62 1.71 -8.88
N ILE A 147 6.58 2.96 -9.33
CA ILE A 147 6.81 3.31 -10.75
C ILE A 147 8.19 2.84 -11.20
N HIS A 148 9.21 3.15 -10.42
CA HIS A 148 10.59 2.77 -10.72
C HIS A 148 10.75 1.24 -10.77
N TYR A 149 10.09 0.51 -9.87
CA TYR A 149 10.05 -0.95 -9.91
C TYR A 149 9.43 -1.48 -11.21
N PHE A 150 8.28 -0.94 -11.62
CA PHE A 150 7.67 -1.28 -12.91
C PHE A 150 8.59 -0.97 -14.09
N ASP A 151 9.32 0.14 -14.06
CA ASP A 151 10.24 0.54 -15.13
C ASP A 151 11.44 -0.41 -15.28
N GLN A 152 11.92 -0.97 -14.17
CA GLN A 152 13.04 -1.91 -14.15
C GLN A 152 12.65 -3.36 -14.48
N TRP A 153 11.36 -3.67 -14.47
CA TRP A 153 10.90 -5.04 -14.66
C TRP A 153 11.16 -5.54 -16.09
N ASP A 154 12.12 -6.47 -16.21
CA ASP A 154 12.42 -7.22 -17.42
C ASP A 154 11.47 -8.42 -17.57
N LEU A 155 10.32 -8.16 -18.19
CA LEU A 155 9.30 -9.17 -18.45
C LEU A 155 9.77 -10.28 -19.40
N ASN A 156 10.81 -10.05 -20.21
CA ASN A 156 11.28 -11.04 -21.18
C ASN A 156 11.75 -12.36 -20.53
N ARG A 157 12.03 -12.35 -19.22
CA ARG A 157 12.39 -13.56 -18.45
C ARG A 157 11.18 -14.38 -17.97
N PHE A 158 9.99 -13.77 -17.89
CA PHE A 158 8.82 -14.34 -17.21
C PHE A 158 7.62 -14.53 -18.13
N VAL A 159 7.72 -14.03 -19.36
CA VAL A 159 6.63 -13.91 -20.31
C VAL A 159 6.90 -14.82 -21.51
N ASP A 160 5.86 -15.48 -22.00
CA ASP A 160 5.94 -16.37 -23.15
C ASP A 160 6.36 -15.58 -24.40
N ARG A 161 7.43 -16.04 -25.08
CA ARG A 161 7.94 -15.40 -26.31
C ARG A 161 6.86 -15.28 -27.39
N ARG A 162 5.84 -16.14 -27.39
CA ARG A 162 4.73 -16.11 -28.34
C ARG A 162 3.93 -14.81 -28.27
N TRP A 163 3.76 -14.20 -27.10
CA TRP A 163 3.07 -12.91 -27.00
C TRP A 163 3.88 -11.77 -27.62
N LEU A 164 5.20 -11.79 -27.43
CA LEU A 164 6.08 -10.82 -28.09
C LEU A 164 6.02 -10.99 -29.62
N MET A 165 5.91 -12.22 -30.12
CA MET A 165 5.74 -12.51 -31.56
C MET A 165 4.40 -12.03 -32.12
N GLN A 166 3.37 -11.91 -31.29
CA GLN A 166 2.07 -11.33 -31.66
C GLN A 166 2.02 -9.80 -31.54
N GLY A 167 3.16 -9.15 -31.25
CA GLY A 167 3.24 -7.70 -31.11
C GLY A 167 2.74 -7.16 -29.76
N ILE A 168 2.50 -8.03 -28.77
CA ILE A 168 2.16 -7.60 -27.42
C ILE A 168 3.44 -7.11 -26.73
N THR A 169 3.45 -5.84 -26.31
CA THR A 169 4.62 -5.22 -25.69
C THR A 169 4.67 -5.48 -24.19
N ALA A 170 5.86 -5.37 -23.58
CA ALA A 170 6.02 -5.47 -22.14
C ALA A 170 5.22 -4.38 -21.39
N ALA A 171 5.12 -3.18 -21.96
CA ALA A 171 4.30 -2.09 -21.43
C ALA A 171 2.81 -2.47 -21.36
N GLN A 172 2.27 -3.13 -22.39
CA GLN A 172 0.88 -3.61 -22.39
C GLN A 172 0.63 -4.66 -21.31
N ILE A 173 1.57 -5.58 -21.11
CA ILE A 173 1.48 -6.60 -20.05
C ILE A 173 1.53 -5.95 -18.67
N LYS A 174 2.49 -5.04 -18.43
CA LYS A 174 2.58 -4.26 -17.18
C LYS A 174 1.30 -3.47 -16.90
N LEU A 175 0.68 -2.91 -17.95
CA LEU A 175 -0.61 -2.23 -17.82
C LEU A 175 -1.72 -3.19 -17.38
N GLN A 176 -1.78 -4.42 -17.91
CA GLN A 176 -2.75 -5.42 -17.44
C GLN A 176 -2.51 -5.81 -15.99
N ILE A 177 -1.26 -5.95 -15.56
CA ILE A 177 -0.89 -6.20 -14.15
C ILE A 177 -1.40 -5.06 -13.26
N LEU A 178 -1.18 -3.80 -13.67
CA LEU A 178 -1.64 -2.63 -12.96
C LEU A 178 -3.18 -2.55 -12.90
N ASN A 179 -3.86 -2.92 -13.98
CA ASN A 179 -5.32 -3.00 -14.02
C ASN A 179 -5.86 -4.10 -13.11
N SER A 180 -5.27 -5.29 -13.11
CA SER A 180 -5.63 -6.37 -12.20
C SER A 180 -5.48 -5.95 -10.73
N LEU A 181 -4.40 -5.24 -10.38
CA LEU A 181 -4.23 -4.67 -9.04
C LEU A 181 -5.30 -3.61 -8.72
N ARG A 182 -5.61 -2.73 -9.67
CA ARG A 182 -6.65 -1.71 -9.52
C ARG A 182 -8.04 -2.33 -9.32
N MET A 183 -8.35 -3.42 -10.02
CA MET A 183 -9.60 -4.16 -9.85
C MET A 183 -9.69 -4.79 -8.46
N LYS A 184 -8.63 -5.47 -8.00
CA LYS A 184 -8.56 -5.98 -6.62
C LYS A 184 -8.73 -4.87 -5.59
N TRP A 185 -8.04 -3.74 -5.78
CA TRP A 185 -8.16 -2.57 -4.93
C TRP A 185 -9.58 -2.02 -4.88
N SER A 186 -10.30 -1.98 -6.01
CA SER A 186 -11.69 -1.49 -6.06
C SER A 186 -12.63 -2.32 -5.18
N VAL A 187 -12.45 -3.65 -5.17
CA VAL A 187 -13.18 -4.55 -4.29
C VAL A 187 -12.82 -4.29 -2.82
N ILE A 188 -11.53 -4.11 -2.50
CA ILE A 188 -11.08 -3.82 -1.14
C ILE A 188 -11.62 -2.48 -0.64
N PHE A 189 -11.52 -1.43 -1.47
CA PHE A 189 -11.89 -0.06 -1.12
C PHE A 189 -13.39 0.11 -0.88
N THR A 190 -14.22 -0.70 -1.53
CA THR A 190 -15.68 -0.66 -1.37
C THR A 190 -16.18 -1.43 -0.14
N GLN A 191 -15.31 -2.16 0.56
CA GLN A 191 -15.69 -2.88 1.77
C GLN A 191 -15.96 -1.91 2.92
N LYS A 192 -16.90 -2.30 3.79
CA LYS A 192 -17.18 -1.58 5.03
C LYS A 192 -15.91 -1.50 5.88
N ASP A 193 -15.70 -0.34 6.49
CA ASP A 193 -14.59 -0.11 7.40
C ASP A 193 -14.52 -1.18 8.51
N PRO A 194 -13.50 -2.05 8.51
CA PRO A 194 -13.35 -3.15 9.48
C PRO A 194 -13.16 -2.65 10.91
N PHE A 195 -12.53 -1.49 11.05
CA PHE A 195 -12.17 -0.92 12.35
C PHE A 195 -13.14 0.18 12.78
N GLY A 196 -14.31 0.30 12.15
CA GLY A 196 -15.31 1.34 12.44
C GLY A 196 -15.87 1.31 13.88
N CYS A 197 -15.59 0.26 14.66
CA CYS A 197 -15.85 0.25 16.11
C CYS A 197 -14.97 1.25 16.90
N MET A 198 -13.86 1.69 16.31
CA MET A 198 -12.93 2.70 16.83
C MET A 198 -13.33 4.08 16.30
N LYS A 199 -14.40 4.69 16.84
CA LYS A 199 -14.89 6.01 16.37
C LYS A 199 -13.89 7.16 16.58
N ASN A 200 -13.04 7.08 17.60
CA ASN A 200 -12.01 8.08 17.92
C ASN A 200 -10.61 7.49 17.66
N ARG A 201 -10.15 7.54 16.42
CA ARG A 201 -8.84 7.02 16.01
C ARG A 201 -7.74 8.03 16.28
N ASN A 202 -7.36 8.15 17.54
CA ASN A 202 -6.13 8.84 17.90
C ASN A 202 -4.93 7.88 17.81
N ASP A 203 -3.72 8.43 17.88
CA ASP A 203 -2.47 7.69 17.80
C ASP A 203 -2.40 6.50 18.77
N GLU A 204 -2.90 6.67 19.99
CA GLU A 204 -2.86 5.64 21.03
C GLU A 204 -3.74 4.44 20.64
N ASN A 205 -4.93 4.73 20.14
CA ASN A 205 -5.90 3.71 19.74
C ASN A 205 -5.44 2.97 18.49
N ILE A 206 -4.88 3.69 17.51
CA ILE A 206 -4.27 3.11 16.31
C ILE A 206 -3.07 2.23 16.70
N SER A 207 -2.19 2.73 17.57
CA SER A 207 -1.01 1.99 18.06
C SER A 207 -1.41 0.73 18.82
N TRP A 208 -2.48 0.78 19.61
CA TRP A 208 -3.04 -0.40 20.27
C TRP A 208 -3.57 -1.41 19.25
N ALA A 209 -4.33 -0.97 18.25
CA ALA A 209 -4.89 -1.85 17.24
C ALA A 209 -3.79 -2.53 16.41
N TRP A 210 -2.75 -1.78 16.04
CA TRP A 210 -1.58 -2.32 15.36
C TRP A 210 -0.87 -3.38 16.20
N ARG A 211 -0.64 -3.11 17.50
CA ARG A 211 -0.05 -4.08 18.43
C ARG A 211 -0.92 -5.32 18.60
N TYR A 212 -2.24 -5.17 18.59
CA TYR A 212 -3.17 -6.29 18.67
C TYR A 212 -3.04 -7.20 17.43
N ILE A 213 -3.01 -6.63 16.22
CA ILE A 213 -2.77 -7.40 14.99
C ILE A 213 -1.40 -8.08 15.02
N LYS A 214 -0.35 -7.34 15.41
CA LYS A 214 1.02 -7.87 15.50
C LYS A 214 1.15 -9.09 16.40
N ASN A 215 0.40 -9.11 17.50
CA ASN A 215 0.43 -10.19 18.49
C ASN A 215 -0.70 -11.22 18.26
N TYR A 216 -1.43 -11.13 17.16
CA TYR A 216 -2.54 -12.04 16.88
C TYR A 216 -1.99 -13.43 16.52
N LYS A 217 -2.35 -14.44 17.31
CA LYS A 217 -1.76 -15.78 17.21
C LYS A 217 -2.14 -16.57 15.95
N HIS A 218 -3.22 -16.20 15.29
CA HIS A 218 -3.66 -16.87 14.07
C HIS A 218 -2.81 -16.43 12.89
N PRO A 219 -2.41 -17.33 11.97
CA PRO A 219 -1.60 -17.00 10.78
C PRO A 219 -2.39 -16.22 9.71
N LEU A 220 -3.43 -15.46 10.11
CA LEU A 220 -4.24 -14.66 9.19
C LEU A 220 -3.41 -13.57 8.53
N PHE A 221 -2.50 -12.93 9.28
CA PHE A 221 -1.70 -11.83 8.80
C PHE A 221 -0.28 -12.28 8.53
N ASN A 222 0.20 -12.11 7.30
CA ASN A 222 1.64 -12.08 7.05
C ASN A 222 2.16 -10.66 7.33
N LEU A 223 2.81 -10.49 8.46
CA LEU A 223 3.30 -9.19 8.93
C LEU A 223 4.82 -9.06 8.84
N MET A 224 5.53 -10.07 8.30
CA MET A 224 7.01 -10.09 8.26
C MET A 224 7.59 -8.79 7.71
N ASP A 225 6.83 -8.14 6.83
CA ASP A 225 7.28 -7.01 6.06
C ASP A 225 6.64 -5.67 6.42
N LEU A 226 5.75 -5.63 7.42
CA LEU A 226 5.13 -4.40 7.94
C LEU A 226 5.85 -3.92 9.20
N SER A 227 6.65 -2.86 9.05
CA SER A 227 7.31 -2.18 10.17
C SER A 227 7.07 -0.67 10.04
N PRO A 228 5.88 -0.16 10.43
CA PRO A 228 5.62 1.28 10.41
C PRO A 228 6.62 1.99 11.32
N VAL A 229 7.24 3.05 10.81
CA VAL A 229 8.26 3.84 11.52
C VAL A 229 7.71 5.12 12.14
N SER A 230 6.48 5.51 11.76
CA SER A 230 5.78 6.65 12.33
C SER A 230 4.37 6.29 12.81
N LYS A 231 3.74 7.21 13.54
CA LYS A 231 2.37 7.06 14.02
C LYS A 231 1.37 7.08 12.86
N GLU A 232 1.63 7.93 11.87
CA GLU A 232 0.85 8.07 10.64
C GLU A 232 0.90 6.76 9.84
N GLU A 233 2.06 6.10 9.80
CA GLU A 233 2.18 4.79 9.15
C GLU A 233 1.48 3.66 9.89
N ASN A 234 1.23 3.76 11.20
CA ASN A 234 0.54 2.70 11.93
C ASN A 234 -0.89 2.49 11.39
N GLU A 235 -1.59 3.55 10.99
CA GLU A 235 -2.93 3.40 10.41
C GLU A 235 -2.86 2.75 9.03
N LEU A 236 -1.92 3.17 8.18
CA LEU A 236 -1.71 2.55 6.88
C LEU A 236 -1.32 1.07 7.00
N ALA A 237 -0.42 0.73 7.93
CA ALA A 237 -0.02 -0.64 8.19
C ALA A 237 -1.18 -1.50 8.73
N LEU A 238 -1.99 -0.95 9.64
CA LEU A 238 -3.19 -1.59 10.17
C LEU A 238 -4.16 -1.97 9.05
N TYR A 239 -4.45 -1.01 8.16
CA TYR A 239 -5.32 -1.25 7.02
C TYR A 239 -4.69 -2.17 5.98
N CYS A 240 -3.40 -2.02 5.70
CA CYS A 240 -2.69 -2.87 4.75
C CYS A 240 -2.72 -4.34 5.17
N ALA A 241 -2.45 -4.63 6.45
CA ALA A 241 -2.53 -5.98 7.00
C ALA A 241 -3.94 -6.57 6.84
N TRP A 242 -4.98 -5.75 7.02
CA TRP A 242 -6.34 -6.19 6.76
C TRP A 242 -6.60 -6.43 5.26
N ASP A 243 -6.20 -5.51 4.40
CA ASP A 243 -6.47 -5.52 2.97
C ASP A 243 -5.82 -6.69 2.24
N THR A 244 -4.66 -7.15 2.71
CA THR A 244 -3.96 -8.32 2.16
C THR A 244 -4.68 -9.63 2.43
N THR A 245 -5.57 -9.67 3.41
CA THR A 245 -6.34 -10.88 3.77
C THR A 245 -7.67 -11.00 3.05
N HIS A 246 -7.98 -10.13 2.08
CA HIS A 246 -9.29 -10.02 1.43
C HIS A 246 -9.87 -11.33 0.85
N ASN A 247 -9.06 -12.37 0.66
CA ASN A 247 -9.50 -13.67 0.15
C ASN A 247 -9.88 -14.68 1.27
N ASP A 248 -9.70 -14.36 2.55
CA ASP A 248 -10.02 -15.24 3.69
C ASP A 248 -11.20 -14.68 4.52
N ASP A 249 -12.42 -14.87 4.02
CA ASP A 249 -13.64 -14.40 4.69
C ASP A 249 -13.86 -15.00 6.09
N VAL A 250 -13.47 -16.26 6.29
CA VAL A 250 -13.67 -16.97 7.56
C VAL A 250 -12.74 -16.42 8.62
N GLY A 251 -11.43 -16.35 8.32
CA GLY A 251 -10.42 -15.78 9.20
C GLY A 251 -10.71 -14.32 9.53
N ARG A 252 -11.15 -13.54 8.54
CA ARG A 252 -11.55 -12.13 8.70
C ARG A 252 -12.73 -11.95 9.64
N LYS A 253 -13.80 -12.74 9.48
CA LYS A 253 -14.97 -12.68 10.38
C LYS A 253 -14.59 -13.05 11.81
N TYR A 254 -13.79 -14.10 11.97
CA TYR A 254 -13.31 -14.54 13.28
C TYR A 254 -12.45 -13.47 13.95
N PHE A 255 -11.46 -12.92 13.24
CA PHE A 255 -10.62 -11.83 13.73
C PHE A 255 -11.44 -10.61 14.16
N LEU A 256 -12.39 -10.15 13.34
CA LEU A 256 -13.20 -8.97 13.69
C LEU A 256 -14.05 -9.18 14.94
N SER A 257 -14.53 -10.40 15.17
CA SER A 257 -15.27 -10.75 16.40
C SER A 257 -14.38 -10.57 17.63
N GLU A 258 -13.18 -11.16 17.60
CA GLU A 258 -12.22 -11.08 18.71
C GLU A 258 -11.67 -9.67 18.90
N PHE A 259 -11.37 -8.98 17.80
CA PHE A 259 -10.92 -7.59 17.81
C PHE A 259 -11.95 -6.67 18.49
N LYS A 260 -13.24 -6.80 18.14
CA LYS A 260 -14.30 -5.99 18.74
C LYS A 260 -14.45 -6.25 20.25
N LYS A 261 -14.34 -7.51 20.69
CA LYS A 261 -14.36 -7.86 22.12
C LYS A 261 -13.18 -7.23 22.86
N ALA A 262 -11.96 -7.42 22.35
CA ALA A 262 -10.74 -6.87 22.93
C ALA A 262 -10.77 -5.34 22.99
N TRP A 263 -11.29 -4.70 21.93
CA TRP A 263 -11.48 -3.26 21.88
C TRP A 263 -12.49 -2.76 22.92
N GLY A 264 -13.62 -3.44 23.07
CA GLY A 264 -14.61 -3.13 24.11
C GLY A 264 -14.02 -3.20 25.52
N GLN A 265 -13.21 -4.21 25.80
CA GLN A 265 -12.49 -4.34 27.07
C GLN A 265 -11.45 -3.23 27.28
N LYS A 266 -10.67 -2.88 26.26
CA LYS A 266 -9.72 -1.75 26.32
C LYS A 266 -10.45 -0.46 26.64
N LYS A 267 -11.50 -0.15 25.90
CA LYS A 267 -12.33 1.05 26.10
C LYS A 267 -12.91 1.12 27.51
N PHE A 268 -13.43 -0.01 28.02
CA PHE A 268 -13.90 -0.08 29.40
C PHE A 268 -12.78 0.24 30.39
N ARG A 269 -11.60 -0.38 30.24
CA ARG A 269 -10.45 -0.12 31.12
C ARG A 269 -9.99 1.34 31.07
N ASP A 270 -9.94 1.95 29.90
CA ASP A 270 -9.52 3.35 29.75
C ASP A 270 -10.51 4.31 30.37
N ASN A 271 -11.82 4.05 30.21
CA ASN A 271 -12.88 4.85 30.86
C ASN A 271 -12.89 4.67 32.39
N SER A 272 -12.37 3.54 32.89
CA SER A 272 -12.31 3.23 34.32
C SER A 272 -11.01 3.70 35.00
N LYS A 273 -10.09 4.39 34.32
CA LYS A 273 -8.82 4.84 34.94
C LYS A 273 -9.03 5.84 36.08
N ASP A 274 -10.03 6.70 35.98
CA ASP A 274 -10.36 7.71 37.00
C ASP A 274 -11.53 7.31 37.91
N THR A 275 -12.09 6.10 37.72
CA THR A 275 -13.22 5.62 38.52
C THR A 275 -12.85 4.33 39.24
N ARG A 276 -13.02 4.31 40.56
CA ARG A 276 -12.86 3.09 41.36
C ARG A 276 -14.23 2.46 41.59
N VAL A 277 -14.36 1.19 41.24
CA VAL A 277 -15.60 0.45 41.48
C VAL A 277 -15.71 0.16 42.98
N VAL A 278 -16.74 0.70 43.63
CA VAL A 278 -17.10 0.35 45.01
C VAL A 278 -18.04 -0.86 44.97
N ASN A 279 -17.45 -2.06 44.93
CA ASN A 279 -18.21 -3.31 45.02
C ASN A 279 -18.43 -3.69 46.48
N THR A 280 -19.61 -3.38 47.02
CA THR A 280 -20.00 -3.71 48.40
C THR A 280 -21.36 -4.39 48.42
N ARG A 281 -21.55 -5.32 49.37
CA ARG A 281 -22.86 -5.88 49.70
C ARG A 281 -23.55 -4.97 50.71
N ILE A 282 -24.74 -4.48 50.38
CA ILE A 282 -25.61 -3.75 51.30
C ILE A 282 -26.92 -4.51 51.51
N ASN A 283 -27.57 -4.29 52.66
CA ASN A 283 -28.87 -4.87 52.95
C ASN A 283 -29.92 -4.44 51.90
N LYS A 284 -30.84 -5.34 51.55
CA LYS A 284 -31.92 -5.11 50.59
C LYS A 284 -32.71 -3.82 50.87
N ILE A 285 -33.07 -3.57 52.13
CA ILE A 285 -33.83 -2.38 52.54
C ILE A 285 -33.02 -1.10 52.29
N VAL A 286 -31.70 -1.14 52.53
CA VAL A 286 -30.80 0.00 52.27
C VAL A 286 -30.67 0.24 50.77
N LYS A 287 -30.60 -0.83 49.95
CA LYS A 287 -30.58 -0.73 48.49
C LYS A 287 -31.87 -0.09 47.95
N GLU A 288 -33.04 -0.49 48.47
CA GLU A 288 -34.34 0.09 48.09
C GLU A 288 -34.40 1.59 48.41
N LYS A 289 -33.93 2.02 49.59
CA LYS A 289 -33.83 3.45 49.94
C LYS A 289 -32.92 4.20 48.96
N LEU A 290 -31.79 3.60 48.59
CA LEU A 290 -30.85 4.18 47.63
C LEU A 290 -31.45 4.29 46.22
N ASP A 291 -32.23 3.30 45.77
CA ASP A 291 -32.96 3.34 44.50
C ASP A 291 -33.98 4.49 44.46
N ILE A 292 -34.74 4.67 45.55
CA ILE A 292 -35.72 5.77 45.68
C ILE A 292 -35.00 7.13 45.60
N LEU A 293 -33.87 7.30 46.30
CA LEU A 293 -33.09 8.53 46.28
C LEU A 293 -32.52 8.81 44.88
N ALA A 294 -32.01 7.79 44.20
CA ALA A 294 -31.49 7.92 42.84
C ALA A 294 -32.58 8.34 41.85
N GLN A 295 -33.76 7.71 41.91
CA GLN A 295 -34.92 8.07 41.08
C GLN A 295 -35.39 9.50 41.35
N LYS A 296 -35.56 9.88 42.62
CA LYS A 296 -36.04 11.22 42.98
C LYS A 296 -35.12 12.33 42.49
N ASN A 297 -33.82 12.06 42.47
CA ASN A 297 -32.79 13.03 42.04
C ASN A 297 -32.41 12.91 40.55
N ASN A 298 -33.04 12.00 39.80
CA ASN A 298 -32.71 11.67 38.41
C ASN A 298 -31.21 11.40 38.19
N LYS A 299 -30.58 10.69 39.14
CA LYS A 299 -29.15 10.37 39.18
C LYS A 299 -28.92 8.87 39.10
N SER A 300 -27.74 8.44 38.65
CA SER A 300 -27.37 7.03 38.78
C SER A 300 -27.13 6.66 40.26
N ILE A 301 -27.14 5.35 40.56
CA ILE A 301 -26.78 4.84 41.89
C ILE A 301 -25.38 5.33 42.30
N ALA A 302 -24.42 5.30 41.38
CA ALA A 302 -23.05 5.72 41.64
C ALA A 302 -22.96 7.22 41.94
N ASP A 303 -23.67 8.07 41.20
CA ASP A 303 -23.71 9.51 41.44
C ASP A 303 -24.40 9.85 42.75
N THR A 304 -25.44 9.08 43.11
CA THR A 304 -26.16 9.25 44.37
C THR A 304 -25.27 8.90 45.57
N ILE A 305 -24.52 7.79 45.48
CA ILE A 305 -23.53 7.42 46.51
C ILE A 305 -22.47 8.52 46.63
N SER A 306 -21.90 8.98 45.51
CA SER A 306 -20.84 10.00 45.51
C SER A 306 -21.33 11.30 46.15
N MET A 307 -22.53 11.76 45.75
CA MET A 307 -23.16 12.95 46.32
C MET A 307 -23.39 12.81 47.83
N LEU A 308 -23.90 11.68 48.31
CA LEU A 308 -24.13 11.46 49.75
C LEU A 308 -22.81 11.45 50.53
N ILE A 309 -21.76 10.87 49.98
CA ILE A 309 -20.43 10.86 50.60
C ILE A 309 -19.85 12.28 50.65
N GLU A 310 -19.91 13.03 49.55
CA GLU A 310 -19.44 14.43 49.50
C GLU A 310 -20.20 15.31 50.49
N GLN A 311 -21.54 15.20 50.52
CA GLN A 311 -22.37 15.96 51.46
C GLN A 311 -22.02 15.69 52.92
N GLU A 312 -21.85 14.41 53.28
CA GLU A 312 -21.49 14.02 54.64
C GLU A 312 -20.05 14.43 54.98
N TYR A 313 -19.13 14.31 54.02
CA TYR A 313 -17.75 14.73 54.18
C TYR A 313 -17.66 16.24 54.43
N ASP A 314 -18.31 17.04 53.59
CA ASP A 314 -18.38 18.49 53.72
C ASP A 314 -19.05 18.91 55.03
N TYR A 315 -20.15 18.25 55.41
CA TYR A 315 -20.84 18.53 56.67
C TYR A 315 -19.92 18.32 57.89
N ARG A 316 -19.09 17.28 57.86
CA ARG A 316 -18.16 16.96 58.96
C ARG A 316 -16.87 17.79 58.97
N HIS A 317 -16.52 18.44 57.86
CA HIS A 317 -15.27 19.19 57.70
C HIS A 317 -15.47 20.68 57.44
N ARG A 318 -16.69 21.20 57.64
CA ARG A 318 -16.90 22.65 57.80
C ARG A 318 -16.43 23.04 59.19
N GLU A 319 -15.32 23.77 59.27
CA GLU A 319 -14.91 24.55 60.46
C GLU A 319 -15.89 25.69 60.75
#